data_AF-A0A5N6VHV2-F1
#
_entry.id   AF-A0A5N6VHV2-F1
#
_cell.length_a   1.000
_cell.length_b   1.000
_cell.length_c   1.000
_cell.angle_alpha   90.00
_cell.angle_beta   90.00
_cell.angle_gamma   90.00
#
_symmetry.space_group_name_H-M   'P 1'
#
loop_
_entity.id
_entity.type
_entity.pdbx_description
1 polymer ?
#
loop_
_entity_poly.entity_id
_entity_poly.type
_entity_poly.pdbx_seq_one_letter_code
_entity_poly.pdbx_strand_id
1 'polypeptide(L)' 'MSRPIVFFEVAVNGAHKGRIVFELFSDVTPQTAENFRALCTGERGFGYRGSSFHRVIPNFMLQGGDFTRGD' A
#
# COMPACT_ATOMS: atom_id res chain seq x y z
N MET A 1 13.64 -18.51 -1.60
CA MET A 1 12.44 -17.91 -2.23
C MET A 1 12.70 -16.41 -2.35
N SER A 2 12.33 -15.77 -3.46
CA SER A 2 12.47 -14.31 -3.60
C SER A 2 11.35 -13.60 -2.84
N ARG A 3 11.65 -12.43 -2.27
CA ARG A 3 10.67 -11.58 -1.62
C ARG A 3 9.70 -10.96 -2.64
N PRO A 4 8.39 -10.89 -2.34
CA PRO A 4 7.42 -10.23 -3.21
C PRO A 4 7.72 -8.73 -3.36
N ILE A 5 7.54 -8.23 -4.58
CA ILE A 5 7.61 -6.80 -4.88
C ILE A 5 6.20 -6.33 -5.27
N VAL A 6 5.74 -5.27 -4.64
CA VAL A 6 4.46 -4.60 -4.93
C VAL A 6 4.67 -3.10 -5.10
N PHE A 7 3.67 -2.39 -5.58
CA PHE A 7 3.79 -0.96 -5.83
C PHE A 7 2.48 -0.20 -5.64
N PHE A 8 2.59 1.09 -5.38
CA PHE A 8 1.50 2.06 -5.44
C PHE A 8 1.77 3.07 -6.54
N GLU A 9 0.77 3.31 -7.38
CA GLU A 9 0.70 4.52 -8.21
C GLU A 9 0.02 5.61 -7.39
N VAL A 10 0.73 6.71 -7.17
CA VAL A 10 0.24 7.79 -6.31
C VAL A 10 -0.16 8.98 -7.17
N ALA A 11 -1.33 9.56 -6.86
CA ALA A 11 -1.80 10.79 -7.46
C ALA A 11 -2.11 11.82 -6.36
N VAL A 12 -1.91 13.10 -6.68
CA VAL A 12 -2.30 14.23 -5.83
C VAL A 12 -3.21 15.12 -6.65
N ASN A 13 -4.44 15.35 -6.17
CA ASN A 13 -5.49 16.07 -6.89
C ASN A 13 -5.73 15.51 -8.31
N GLY A 14 -5.72 14.18 -8.44
CA GLY A 14 -5.91 13.47 -9.72
C GLY A 14 -4.69 13.47 -10.66
N ALA A 15 -3.66 14.26 -10.36
CA ALA A 15 -2.42 14.27 -11.13
C ALA A 15 -1.46 13.19 -10.63
N HIS A 16 -1.01 12.30 -11.51
CA HIS A 16 -0.01 11.29 -11.20
C HIS A 16 1.29 11.93 -10.68
N LYS A 17 1.84 11.40 -9.58
CA LYS A 17 3.05 11.89 -8.91
C LYS A 17 4.18 10.88 -8.86
N GLY A 18 3.94 9.65 -9.28
CA GLY A 18 4.96 8.62 -9.37
C GLY A 18 4.54 7.30 -8.71
N ARG A 19 5.50 6.38 -8.73
CA ARG A 19 5.36 5.03 -8.21
C ARG A 19 6.21 4.83 -6.96
N ILE A 20 5.60 4.30 -5.91
CA ILE A 20 6.30 3.80 -4.73
C ILE A 20 6.40 2.28 -4.87
N VAL A 21 7.59 1.72 -4.77
CA VAL A 21 7.85 0.28 -4.88
C VAL A 21 8.26 -0.26 -3.52
N PHE A 22 7.68 -1.39 -3.11
CA PHE A 22 7.94 -2.05 -1.83
C PHE A 22 8.42 -3.47 -2.09
N GLU A 23 9.51 -3.86 -1.44
CA GLU A 23 9.89 -5.26 -1.27
C GLU A 23 9.41 -5.72 0.11
N LEU A 24 8.65 -6.82 0.17
CA LEU A 24 8.05 -7.29 1.41
C LEU A 24 8.92 -8.37 2.06
N PHE A 25 9.21 -8.23 3.36
CA PHE A 25 10.01 -9.16 4.15
C PHE A 25 9.27 -10.48 4.44
N SER A 26 8.82 -11.20 3.42
CA SER A 26 8.01 -12.43 3.54
C SER A 26 8.76 -13.61 4.18
N ASP A 27 10.08 -13.57 4.18
CA ASP A 27 10.96 -14.50 4.88
C ASP A 27 11.02 -14.26 6.39
N VAL A 28 10.68 -13.03 6.85
CA VAL A 28 10.64 -12.67 8.28
C VAL A 28 9.21 -12.66 8.80
N THR A 29 8.27 -12.05 8.06
CA THR A 29 6.87 -11.88 8.45
C THR A 29 5.91 -12.37 7.36
N PRO A 30 5.85 -13.70 7.09
CA PRO A 30 5.14 -14.25 5.94
C PRO A 30 3.66 -13.87 5.89
N GLN A 31 2.94 -13.95 7.02
CA GLN A 31 1.50 -13.64 7.07
C GLN A 31 1.22 -12.15 6.83
N THR A 32 2.03 -11.27 7.42
CA THR A 32 1.89 -9.82 7.24
C THR A 32 2.22 -9.40 5.81
N ALA A 33 3.30 -9.94 5.24
CA ALA A 33 3.68 -9.69 3.86
C ALA A 33 2.60 -10.16 2.88
N GLU A 34 2.03 -11.35 3.10
CA GLU A 34 0.97 -11.88 2.24
C GLU A 34 -0.32 -11.06 2.33
N ASN A 35 -0.71 -10.63 3.53
CA ASN A 35 -1.86 -9.73 3.69
C ASN A 35 -1.68 -8.42 2.91
N PHE A 36 -0.51 -7.76 3.06
CA PHE A 36 -0.23 -6.52 2.35
C PHE A 36 -0.19 -6.74 0.83
N ARG A 37 0.43 -7.85 0.36
CA ARG A 37 0.47 -8.21 -1.06
C ARG A 37 -0.92 -8.40 -1.63
N ALA A 38 -1.78 -9.18 -0.97
CA ALA A 38 -3.15 -9.45 -1.44
C ALA A 38 -4.01 -8.18 -1.50
N LEU A 39 -3.83 -7.25 -0.55
CA LEU A 39 -4.50 -5.95 -0.58
C LEU A 39 -3.97 -5.03 -1.70
N CYS A 40 -2.69 -5.16 -2.08
CA CYS A 40 -2.14 -4.44 -3.24
C CYS A 40 -2.69 -4.99 -4.56
N THR A 41 -2.83 -6.31 -4.70
CA THR A 41 -3.35 -6.93 -5.94
C THR A 41 -4.87 -6.79 -6.05
N GLY A 42 -5.58 -6.71 -4.92
CA GLY A 42 -7.04 -6.69 -4.89
C GLY A 42 -7.67 -8.04 -5.23
N GLU A 43 -6.90 -9.13 -5.22
CA GLU A 43 -7.35 -10.47 -5.65
C GLU A 43 -8.49 -11.04 -4.80
N ARG A 44 -8.74 -10.46 -3.62
CA ARG A 44 -9.84 -10.83 -2.72
C ARG A 44 -11.11 -9.99 -2.93
N GLY A 45 -11.16 -9.16 -3.97
CA GLY A 45 -12.30 -8.28 -4.29
C GLY A 45 -12.30 -6.94 -3.55
N PHE A 46 -11.32 -6.69 -2.69
CA PHE A 46 -11.07 -5.44 -1.99
C PHE A 46 -9.56 -5.21 -1.83
N GLY A 47 -9.14 -3.97 -1.61
CA GLY A 47 -7.72 -3.64 -1.51
C GLY A 47 -7.43 -2.15 -1.45
N TYR A 48 -6.16 -1.78 -1.61
CA TYR A 48 -5.69 -0.40 -1.49
C TYR A 48 -5.96 0.48 -2.70
N ARG A 49 -6.38 -0.09 -3.84
CA ARG A 49 -6.66 0.71 -5.04
C ARG A 49 -7.80 1.71 -4.76
N GLY A 50 -7.51 3.00 -4.89
CA GLY A 50 -8.46 4.08 -4.68
C GLY A 50 -8.54 4.59 -3.23
N SER A 51 -7.83 3.97 -2.29
CA SER A 51 -7.69 4.54 -0.95
C SER A 51 -6.70 5.72 -0.94
N SER A 52 -6.85 6.60 0.05
CA SER A 52 -5.99 7.76 0.24
C SER A 52 -5.01 7.55 1.41
N PHE A 53 -3.99 8.40 1.46
CA PHE A 53 -3.22 8.61 2.69
C PHE A 53 -3.97 9.65 3.55
N HIS A 54 -4.76 9.19 4.52
CA HIS A 54 -5.61 10.07 5.33
C HIS A 54 -4.82 10.92 6.33
N ARG A 55 -3.60 10.52 6.70
CA ARG A 55 -2.76 11.28 7.63
C ARG A 55 -1.33 11.42 7.10
N VAL A 56 -0.92 12.67 6.92
CA VAL A 56 0.41 13.05 6.39
C VAL A 56 1.09 13.97 7.39
N ILE A 57 2.20 13.51 7.99
CA ILE A 57 2.97 14.29 8.95
C ILE A 57 4.37 14.51 8.39
N PRO A 58 4.72 15.76 8.03
CA PRO A 58 6.06 16.10 7.56
C PRO A 58 7.14 15.64 8.54
N ASN A 59 8.24 15.11 8.02
CA ASN A 59 9.37 14.57 8.79
C ASN A 59 9.01 13.40 9.72
N PHE A 60 7.87 12.74 9.50
CA PHE A 60 7.49 11.56 10.25
C PHE A 60 7.02 10.44 9.33
N MET A 61 5.81 10.50 8.78
CA MET A 61 5.27 9.41 7.97
C MET A 61 3.99 9.78 7.19
N LEU A 62 3.64 8.88 6.26
CA LEU A 62 2.36 8.81 5.56
C LEU A 62 1.58 7.59 6.09
N GLN A 63 0.37 7.85 6.61
CA GLN A 63 -0.56 6.81 7.05
C GLN A 63 -1.67 6.65 6.02
N GLY A 64 -1.97 5.41 5.67
CA GLY A 64 -3.09 5.05 4.81
C GLY A 64 -3.52 3.62 5.11
N GLY A 65 -4.19 3.00 4.15
CA GLY A 65 -4.61 1.60 4.26
C GLY A 65 -5.98 1.39 4.89
N ASP A 66 -6.62 2.45 5.41
CA ASP A 66 -8.07 2.44 5.63
C ASP A 66 -8.78 2.74 4.30
N PHE A 67 -9.26 1.67 3.67
CA PHE A 67 -10.03 1.73 2.42
C PHE A 67 -11.55 1.64 2.67
N THR A 68 -11.99 1.70 3.92
CA THR A 68 -13.41 1.55 4.30
C THR A 68 -14.02 2.83 4.86
N ARG A 69 -13.33 3.53 5.76
CA ARG A 69 -13.79 4.79 6.36
C ARG A 69 -12.97 5.98 5.89
N GLY A 70 -11.67 5.75 5.72
CA GLY A 70 -10.74 6.75 5.18
C GLY A 70 -10.25 7.74 6.23
N ASP A 71 -10.25 7.35 7.51
CA ASP A 71 -9.94 8.22 8.66
C ASP A 71 -8.69 7.76 9.44
#